data_AF-A0A832LKF2-F1
#
_entry.id   AF-A0A832LKF2-F1
#
_cell.length_a   1.000
_cell.length_b   1.000
_cell.length_c   1.000
_cell.angle_alpha   90.00
_cell.angle_beta   90.00
_cell.angle_gamma   90.00
#
_symmetry.space_group_name_H-M   'P 1'
#
loop_
_entity.id
_entity.type
_entity.pdbx_description
1 polymer ?
#
loop_
_entity_poly.entity_id
_entity_poly.type
_entity_poly.pdbx_seq_one_letter_code
_entity_poly.pdbx_strand_id
1 'polypeptide(L)'
;WGRFENLFRPMDHLIDFYLFQLPPSTRTSHIPRIEKFVDAVNLGRRFALEPRNLTWFNDDSVVKWASAHGITLVSVDCPDLPLKIFNTNGVVYVRMHGRTGWYSHRYLRVELEEVKDKILMAGPEKAYIFFNNNTNMLHNAQEMLSLFMEI
;
A
#
# COMPACT_ATOMS: atom_id res chain seq x y z
N TRP A 1 -18.76 3.66 8.61
CA TRP A 1 -17.51 4.17 9.20
C TRP A 1 -17.61 4.29 10.71
N GLY A 2 -18.36 5.24 11.28
CA GLY A 2 -18.34 5.50 12.73
C GLY A 2 -18.60 4.28 13.64
N ARG A 3 -19.46 3.33 13.26
CA ARG A 3 -19.63 2.07 14.02
C ARG A 3 -18.36 1.22 14.06
N PHE A 4 -17.62 1.15 12.96
CA PHE A 4 -16.36 0.40 12.85
C PHE A 4 -15.26 1.11 13.64
N GLU A 5 -15.05 2.40 13.41
CA GLU A 5 -14.06 3.21 14.12
C GLU A 5 -14.24 3.17 15.64
N ASN A 6 -15.49 3.22 16.11
CA ASN A 6 -15.78 3.16 17.55
C ASN A 6 -15.32 1.86 18.22
N LEU A 7 -15.27 0.73 17.48
CA LEU A 7 -14.75 -0.53 18.02
C LEU A 7 -13.24 -0.45 18.29
N PHE A 8 -12.52 0.33 17.48
CA PHE A 8 -11.07 0.47 17.57
C PHE A 8 -10.63 1.68 18.41
N ARG A 9 -11.56 2.55 18.81
CA ARG A 9 -11.27 3.75 19.60
C ARG A 9 -10.33 3.54 20.80
N PRO A 10 -10.44 2.46 21.60
CA PRO A 10 -9.51 2.22 22.71
C PRO A 10 -8.06 1.95 22.26
N MET A 11 -7.89 1.44 21.04
CA MET A 11 -6.61 1.08 20.43
C MET A 11 -6.15 2.07 19.36
N ASP A 12 -6.85 3.19 19.18
CA ASP A 12 -6.58 4.11 18.06
C ASP A 12 -5.14 4.64 18.05
N HIS A 13 -4.55 4.81 19.23
CA HIS A 13 -3.16 5.21 19.44
C HIS A 13 -2.12 4.17 18.94
N LEU A 14 -2.54 2.94 18.67
CA LEU A 14 -1.71 1.86 18.11
C LEU A 14 -1.90 1.72 16.59
N ILE A 15 -2.87 2.42 16.00
CA ILE A 15 -3.28 2.24 14.61
C ILE A 15 -2.61 3.29 13.73
N ASP A 16 -1.61 2.86 12.98
CA ASP A 16 -0.96 3.72 11.98
C ASP A 16 -1.87 3.96 10.76
N PHE A 17 -2.64 2.96 10.33
CA PHE A 17 -3.49 3.05 9.14
C PHE A 17 -4.81 2.31 9.28
N TYR A 18 -5.81 2.84 8.58
CA TYR A 18 -7.01 2.13 8.18
C TYR A 18 -6.91 1.81 6.69
N LEU A 19 -6.90 0.52 6.37
CA LEU A 19 -6.75 0.03 5.00
C LEU A 19 -8.11 -0.06 4.30
N PHE A 20 -8.24 0.66 3.20
CA PHE A 20 -9.36 0.63 2.26
C PHE A 20 -8.90 -0.03 0.97
N GLN A 21 -9.06 -1.35 0.90
CA GLN A 21 -8.74 -2.12 -0.29
C GLN A 21 -9.90 -2.09 -1.28
N LEU A 22 -9.69 -1.48 -2.45
CA LEU A 22 -10.70 -1.36 -3.49
C LEU A 22 -10.79 -2.66 -4.31
N PRO A 23 -12.01 -3.07 -4.74
CA PRO A 23 -12.14 -4.18 -5.67
C PRO A 23 -11.66 -3.79 -7.08
N PRO A 24 -11.28 -4.76 -7.93
CA PRO A 24 -10.81 -4.51 -9.30
C PRO A 24 -11.80 -3.77 -10.21
N SER A 25 -13.09 -3.77 -9.88
CA SER A 25 -14.12 -3.01 -10.59
C SER A 25 -14.03 -1.49 -10.37
N THR A 26 -13.32 -1.05 -9.33
CA THR A 26 -13.21 0.38 -8.99
C THR A 26 -12.12 1.03 -9.84
N ARG A 27 -12.52 1.92 -10.73
CA ARG A 27 -11.64 2.71 -11.62
C ARG A 27 -11.43 4.13 -11.10
N THR A 28 -10.46 4.85 -11.64
CA THR A 28 -10.20 6.27 -11.33
C THR A 28 -11.41 7.20 -11.55
N SER A 29 -12.37 6.83 -12.40
CA SER A 29 -13.66 7.54 -12.51
C SER A 29 -14.47 7.59 -11.21
N HIS A 30 -14.13 6.77 -10.20
CA HIS A 30 -14.77 6.76 -8.89
C HIS A 30 -14.10 7.71 -7.89
N ILE A 31 -13.03 8.41 -8.27
CA ILE A 31 -12.33 9.38 -7.41
C ILE A 31 -13.30 10.34 -6.70
N PRO A 32 -14.27 11.01 -7.38
CA PRO A 32 -15.18 11.94 -6.70
C PRO A 32 -16.04 11.32 -5.60
N ARG A 33 -16.29 10.00 -5.68
CA ARG A 33 -17.01 9.28 -4.62
C ARG A 33 -16.09 8.95 -3.45
N ILE A 34 -14.83 8.61 -3.74
CA ILE A 34 -13.82 8.30 -2.74
C ILE A 34 -13.42 9.56 -1.97
N GLU A 35 -13.23 10.69 -2.64
CA GLU A 35 -12.97 12.01 -2.03
C GLU A 35 -14.00 12.34 -0.95
N LYS A 36 -15.30 12.27 -1.29
CA LYS A 36 -16.38 12.50 -0.32
C LYS A 36 -16.28 11.62 0.93
N PHE A 37 -15.79 10.38 0.77
CA PHE A 37 -15.60 9.47 1.89
C PHE A 37 -14.33 9.81 2.69
N VAL A 38 -13.24 10.14 2.01
CA VAL A 38 -11.98 10.59 2.63
C VAL A 38 -12.23 11.83 3.49
N ASP A 39 -12.95 12.83 2.96
CA ASP A 39 -13.31 14.05 3.68
C ASP A 39 -14.20 13.75 4.89
N ALA A 40 -15.17 12.83 4.73
CA ALA A 40 -16.09 12.47 5.79
C ALA A 40 -15.42 11.72 6.96
N VAL A 41 -14.37 10.94 6.69
CA VAL A 41 -13.64 10.21 7.75
C VAL A 41 -12.43 10.97 8.29
N ASN A 42 -11.90 11.92 7.51
CA ASN A 42 -10.81 12.82 7.88
C ASN A 42 -9.61 12.14 8.57
N LEU A 43 -9.18 11.01 8.01
CA LEU A 43 -8.09 10.20 8.57
C LEU A 43 -6.69 10.73 8.20
N GLY A 44 -6.60 11.66 7.24
CA GLY A 44 -5.34 12.12 6.66
C GLY A 44 -4.47 10.93 6.23
N ARG A 45 -3.18 10.97 6.57
CA ARG A 45 -2.19 9.92 6.23
C ARG A 45 -2.56 8.51 6.73
N ARG A 46 -3.48 8.38 7.68
CA ARG A 46 -3.95 7.08 8.17
C ARG A 46 -4.91 6.42 7.18
N PHE A 47 -5.41 7.13 6.16
CA PHE A 47 -6.24 6.58 5.09
C PHE A 47 -5.35 5.86 4.07
N ALA A 48 -5.17 4.55 4.23
CA ALA A 48 -4.41 3.74 3.28
C ALA A 48 -5.35 3.20 2.19
N LEU A 49 -5.16 3.64 0.94
CA LEU A 49 -6.01 3.24 -0.20
C LEU A 49 -5.25 2.27 -1.11
N GLU A 50 -5.78 1.07 -1.29
CA GLU A 50 -5.18 0.04 -2.16
C GLU A 50 -6.03 -0.17 -3.42
N PRO A 51 -5.61 0.41 -4.57
CA PRO A 51 -6.27 0.16 -5.83
C PRO A 51 -5.90 -1.21 -6.41
N ARG A 52 -6.88 -1.88 -7.03
CA ARG A 52 -6.70 -3.17 -7.71
C ARG A 52 -7.04 -3.12 -9.20
N ASN A 53 -7.01 -1.93 -9.78
CA ASN A 53 -7.31 -1.71 -11.20
C ASN A 53 -6.21 -0.88 -11.85
N LEU A 54 -5.82 -1.24 -13.07
CA LEU A 54 -4.71 -0.62 -13.79
C LEU A 54 -4.88 0.90 -14.01
N THR A 55 -6.12 1.39 -14.12
CA THR A 55 -6.39 2.82 -14.33
C THR A 55 -5.79 3.74 -13.26
N TRP A 56 -5.54 3.22 -12.05
CA TRP A 56 -4.94 3.96 -10.94
C TRP A 56 -3.42 4.16 -11.07
N PHE A 57 -2.78 3.47 -12.01
CA PHE A 57 -1.32 3.43 -12.15
C PHE A 57 -0.80 4.16 -13.40
N ASN A 58 -1.69 4.60 -14.28
CA ASN A 58 -1.34 5.08 -15.62
C ASN A 58 -0.72 6.49 -15.66
N ASP A 59 -0.88 7.28 -14.60
CA ASP A 59 -0.51 8.71 -14.60
C ASP A 59 -0.25 9.20 -13.16
N ASP A 60 0.59 10.22 -13.03
CA ASP A 60 0.97 10.86 -11.78
C ASP A 60 -0.13 11.76 -11.18
N SER A 61 -1.20 12.07 -11.92
CA SER A 61 -2.38 12.79 -11.39
C SER A 61 -2.99 12.08 -10.18
N VAL A 62 -2.99 10.74 -10.16
CA VAL A 62 -3.47 9.94 -9.02
C VAL A 62 -2.60 10.15 -7.78
N VAL A 63 -1.27 10.23 -7.97
CA VAL A 63 -0.32 10.47 -6.87
C VAL A 63 -0.50 11.89 -6.34
N LYS A 64 -0.62 12.89 -7.22
CA LYS A 64 -0.87 14.29 -6.83
C LYS A 64 -2.21 14.44 -6.10
N TRP A 65 -3.26 13.81 -6.62
CA TRP A 65 -4.58 13.78 -6.01
C TRP A 65 -4.55 13.18 -4.61
N ALA A 66 -3.93 12.01 -4.46
CA ALA A 66 -3.83 11.33 -3.17
C ALA A 66 -3.04 12.17 -2.17
N SER A 67 -1.93 12.77 -2.60
CA SER A 67 -1.10 13.63 -1.75
C SER A 67 -1.87 14.87 -1.27
N ALA A 68 -2.65 15.50 -2.17
CA ALA A 68 -3.46 16.67 -1.83
C ALA A 68 -4.56 16.36 -0.79
N HIS A 69 -5.07 15.13 -0.74
CA HIS A 69 -6.08 14.68 0.22
C HIS A 69 -5.48 13.94 1.43
N GLY A 70 -4.14 13.91 1.56
CA GLY A 70 -3.45 13.19 2.62
C GLY A 70 -3.62 11.67 2.56
N ILE A 71 -4.05 11.10 1.44
CA ILE A 71 -4.24 9.65 1.26
C ILE A 71 -2.88 8.97 1.10
N THR A 72 -2.65 7.91 1.86
CA THR A 72 -1.51 7.01 1.63
C THR A 72 -1.90 5.98 0.57
N LEU A 73 -1.37 6.12 -0.65
CA LEU A 73 -1.54 5.09 -1.68
C LEU A 73 -0.73 3.84 -1.32
N VAL A 74 -1.39 2.69 -1.34
CA VAL A 74 -0.75 1.39 -1.14
C VAL A 74 -0.20 0.89 -2.46
N SER A 75 1.10 0.63 -2.48
CA SER A 75 1.78 -0.09 -3.55
C SER A 75 1.47 -1.57 -3.48
N VAL A 76 1.18 -2.16 -4.64
CA VAL A 76 0.75 -3.54 -4.78
C VAL A 76 1.77 -4.29 -5.62
N ASP A 77 2.46 -5.25 -5.02
CA ASP A 77 3.31 -6.18 -5.76
C ASP A 77 2.50 -7.45 -6.05
N CYS A 78 2.04 -7.58 -7.30
CA CYS A 78 1.17 -8.64 -7.78
C CYS A 78 1.37 -8.89 -9.29
N PRO A 79 0.85 -9.98 -9.89
CA PRO A 79 1.16 -10.34 -11.28
C PRO A 79 0.65 -9.33 -12.33
N ASP A 80 -0.50 -8.71 -12.06
CA ASP A 80 -1.27 -7.99 -13.09
C ASP A 80 -1.16 -6.45 -13.01
N LEU A 81 -0.33 -5.93 -12.11
CA LEU A 81 -0.19 -4.49 -11.87
C LEU A 81 1.27 -4.03 -12.04
N PRO A 82 1.52 -2.73 -12.31
CA PRO A 82 2.85 -2.25 -12.71
C PRO A 82 3.98 -2.31 -11.67
N LEU A 83 3.76 -2.93 -10.51
CA LEU A 83 4.75 -3.00 -9.41
C LEU A 83 5.30 -1.61 -9.00
N LYS A 84 4.44 -0.57 -9.07
CA LYS A 84 4.80 0.84 -8.81
C LYS A 84 4.90 1.09 -7.31
N ILE A 85 6.00 1.69 -6.88
CA ILE A 85 6.17 2.22 -5.52
C ILE A 85 5.63 3.65 -5.47
N PHE A 86 4.71 3.90 -4.55
CA PHE A 86 4.13 5.22 -4.28
C PHE A 86 4.74 5.80 -3.01
N ASN A 87 5.17 7.05 -3.08
CA ASN A 87 5.41 7.91 -1.93
C ASN A 87 4.54 9.15 -2.09
N THR A 88 3.44 9.21 -1.34
CA THR A 88 2.45 10.30 -1.45
C THR A 88 2.68 11.36 -0.37
N ASN A 89 2.91 10.93 0.86
CA ASN A 89 2.99 11.83 2.02
C ASN A 89 4.20 11.49 2.93
N GLY A 90 5.37 11.19 2.33
CA GLY A 90 6.55 10.74 3.05
C GLY A 90 6.46 9.28 3.55
N VAL A 91 5.38 8.57 3.22
CA VAL A 91 5.15 7.19 3.60
C VAL A 91 5.05 6.32 2.37
N VAL A 92 5.80 5.22 2.37
CA VAL A 92 5.64 4.11 1.43
C VAL A 92 4.94 2.97 2.15
N TYR A 93 3.79 2.53 1.64
CA TYR A 93 3.07 1.36 2.13
C TYR A 93 3.03 0.33 0.99
N VAL A 94 3.70 -0.81 1.15
CA VAL A 94 3.75 -1.90 0.16
C VAL A 94 3.03 -3.14 0.69
N ARG A 95 2.21 -3.76 -0.15
CA ARG A 95 1.65 -5.09 0.09
C ARG A 95 2.13 -6.07 -0.96
N MET A 96 2.81 -7.11 -0.48
CA MET A 96 3.45 -8.15 -1.28
C MET A 96 2.47 -9.33 -1.42
N HIS A 97 1.82 -9.44 -2.57
CA HIS A 97 0.84 -10.50 -2.83
C HIS A 97 1.39 -11.64 -3.69
N GLY A 98 2.50 -11.45 -4.40
CA GLY A 98 3.19 -12.47 -5.20
C GLY A 98 3.12 -12.22 -6.71
N ARG A 99 4.15 -12.62 -7.47
CA ARG A 99 4.29 -12.25 -8.89
C ARG A 99 3.86 -13.31 -9.89
N THR A 100 3.90 -14.59 -9.52
CA THR A 100 3.43 -15.70 -10.37
C THR A 100 1.95 -16.02 -10.17
N GLY A 101 1.36 -15.54 -9.09
CA GLY A 101 -0.03 -15.73 -8.75
C GLY A 101 -0.39 -14.97 -7.49
N TRP A 102 -1.64 -14.52 -7.41
CA TRP A 102 -2.15 -13.86 -6.22
C TRP A 102 -2.04 -14.79 -5.01
N TYR A 103 -1.38 -14.28 -3.98
CA TYR A 103 -1.15 -14.92 -2.69
C TYR A 103 -0.34 -16.22 -2.73
N SER A 104 0.21 -16.60 -3.88
CA SER A 104 0.88 -17.87 -4.09
C SER A 104 2.18 -17.67 -4.87
N HIS A 105 3.19 -17.24 -4.13
CA HIS A 105 4.51 -16.95 -4.67
C HIS A 105 5.52 -16.93 -3.54
N ARG A 106 6.69 -17.56 -3.73
CA ARG A 106 7.84 -17.36 -2.87
C ARG A 106 8.74 -16.35 -3.58
N TYR A 107 8.82 -15.14 -3.03
CA TYR A 107 9.72 -14.14 -3.59
C TYR A 107 11.15 -14.65 -3.52
N LEU A 108 11.86 -14.51 -4.63
CA LEU A 108 13.30 -14.70 -4.72
C LEU A 108 14.00 -13.49 -4.08
N ARG A 109 15.22 -13.70 -3.57
CA ARG A 109 16.05 -12.62 -3.01
C ARG A 109 16.17 -11.41 -3.94
N VAL A 110 16.43 -11.66 -5.23
CA VAL A 110 16.51 -10.63 -6.28
C VAL A 110 15.22 -9.81 -6.42
N GLU A 111 14.05 -10.42 -6.25
CA GLU A 111 12.77 -9.71 -6.32
C GLU A 111 12.55 -8.84 -5.07
N LEU A 112 13.00 -9.31 -3.90
CA LEU A 112 12.98 -8.53 -2.66
C LEU A 112 13.96 -7.35 -2.73
N GLU A 113 15.16 -7.56 -3.29
CA GLU A 113 16.15 -6.51 -3.54
C GLU A 113 15.59 -5.44 -4.49
N GLU A 114 14.94 -5.85 -5.59
CA GLU A 114 14.28 -4.92 -6.51
C GLU A 114 13.23 -4.05 -5.79
N VAL A 115 12.41 -4.66 -4.94
CA VAL A 115 11.40 -3.93 -4.16
C VAL A 115 12.07 -2.98 -3.16
N LYS A 116 13.09 -3.44 -2.42
CA LYS A 116 13.88 -2.60 -1.51
C LYS A 116 14.44 -1.38 -2.23
N ASP A 117 15.08 -1.58 -3.38
CA ASP A 117 15.73 -0.50 -4.12
C ASP A 117 14.71 0.52 -4.63
N LYS A 118 13.54 0.07 -5.09
CA LYS A 118 12.42 0.97 -5.45
C LYS A 118 11.89 1.75 -4.26
N ILE A 119 11.83 1.15 -3.07
CA ILE A 119 11.44 1.83 -1.83
C ILE A 119 12.47 2.90 -1.47
N LEU A 120 13.76 2.58 -1.49
CA LEU A 120 14.84 3.52 -1.18
C LEU A 120 14.87 4.69 -2.18
N MET A 121 14.70 4.40 -3.47
CA MET A 121 14.63 5.41 -4.53
C MET A 121 13.43 6.35 -4.38
N ALA A 122 12.30 5.86 -3.85
CA ALA A 122 11.14 6.69 -3.56
C ALA A 122 11.34 7.64 -2.38
N GLY A 123 12.41 7.47 -1.58
CA GLY A 123 12.81 8.37 -0.49
C GLY A 123 11.76 8.61 0.60
N PRO A 124 11.13 7.59 1.20
CA PRO A 124 10.17 7.80 2.29
C PRO A 124 10.86 8.16 3.60
N GLU A 125 10.13 8.86 4.47
CA GLU A 125 10.46 8.99 5.89
C GLU A 125 10.23 7.67 6.63
N LYS A 126 9.20 6.92 6.23
CA LYS A 126 8.87 5.61 6.80
C LYS A 126 8.32 4.65 5.74
N ALA A 127 8.79 3.41 5.77
CA ALA A 127 8.29 2.34 4.91
C ALA A 127 7.55 1.27 5.73
N TYR A 128 6.40 0.85 5.25
CA TYR A 128 5.61 -0.26 5.77
C TYR A 128 5.51 -1.33 4.70
N ILE A 129 5.97 -2.54 4.99
CA ILE A 129 5.99 -3.66 4.03
C ILE A 129 5.22 -4.82 4.66
N PHE A 130 4.11 -5.21 4.05
CA PHE A 130 3.28 -6.30 4.52
C PHE A 130 3.27 -7.44 3.51
N PHE A 131 3.65 -8.64 3.97
CA PHE A 131 3.60 -9.85 3.16
C PHE A 131 2.25 -10.54 3.30
N ASN A 132 1.65 -10.86 2.16
CA ASN A 132 0.33 -11.50 2.06
C ASN A 132 0.35 -12.67 1.05
N ASN A 133 1.52 -13.26 0.80
CA ASN A 133 1.76 -14.38 -0.11
C ASN A 133 1.65 -15.75 0.60
N ASN A 134 0.66 -15.87 1.49
CA ASN A 134 0.31 -17.08 2.24
C ASN A 134 1.51 -17.77 2.90
N THR A 135 1.80 -19.02 2.55
CA THR A 135 2.74 -19.90 3.24
C THR A 135 4.18 -19.38 3.27
N ASN A 136 4.54 -18.47 2.36
CA ASN A 136 5.88 -17.90 2.28
C ASN A 136 6.03 -16.56 3.02
N MET A 137 4.94 -16.00 3.59
CA MET A 137 4.94 -14.63 4.12
C MET A 137 5.98 -14.41 5.22
N LEU A 138 6.15 -15.37 6.13
CA LEU A 138 7.09 -15.25 7.26
C LEU A 138 8.54 -15.24 6.76
N HIS A 139 8.90 -16.21 5.92
CA HIS A 139 10.25 -16.32 5.37
C HIS A 139 10.61 -15.08 4.55
N ASN A 140 9.72 -14.64 3.63
CA ASN A 140 10.01 -13.48 2.81
C ASN A 140 10.04 -12.16 3.62
N ALA A 141 9.25 -12.03 4.69
CA ALA A 141 9.33 -10.89 5.58
C ALA A 141 10.67 -10.83 6.35
N GLN A 142 11.15 -11.98 6.85
CA GLN A 142 12.45 -12.06 7.51
C GLN A 142 13.61 -11.76 6.56
N GLU A 143 13.54 -12.29 5.33
CA GLU A 143 14.55 -12.03 4.31
C GLU A 143 14.58 -10.55 3.90
N MET A 144 13.41 -9.93 3.69
CA MET A 144 13.30 -8.49 3.45
C MET A 144 13.90 -7.67 4.60
N LEU A 145 13.60 -8.05 5.85
CA LEU A 145 14.16 -7.37 7.02
C LEU A 145 15.70 -7.46 7.03
N SER A 146 16.27 -8.63 6.76
CA SER A 146 17.72 -8.82 6.65
C SER A 146 18.34 -7.92 5.59
N LEU A 147 17.71 -7.78 4.41
CA LEU A 147 18.21 -6.90 3.34
C LEU A 147 18.26 -5.41 3.73
N PHE A 148 17.40 -4.96 4.65
CA PHE A 148 17.45 -3.59 5.18
C PHE A 148 18.44 -3.42 6.35
N MET A 149 18.87 -4.52 7.00
CA MET A 149 19.87 -4.49 8.08
C MET A 149 21.32 -4.62 7.57
N GLU A 150 21.53 -5.00 6.31
CA GLU A 150 22.85 -5.08 5.67
C GLU A 150 23.44 -3.72 5.26
N ILE A 151 22.70 -2.61 5.49
CA ILE A 151 23.11 -1.22 5.17
C ILE A 151 23.85 -0.61 6.37
#